data_AF-A0A238YL08-F1
#
_entry.id   AF-A0A238YL08-F1
#
_cell.length_a   1.000
_cell.length_b   1.000
_cell.length_c   1.000
_cell.angle_alpha   90.00
_cell.angle_beta   90.00
_cell.angle_gamma   90.00
#
_symmetry.space_group_name_H-M   'P 1'
#
loop_
_entity.id
_entity.type
_entity.pdbx_description
1 polymer ?
#
loop_
_entity_poly.entity_id
_entity_poly.type
_entity_poly.pdbx_seq_one_letter_code
_entity_poly.pdbx_strand_id
1 'polypeptide(L)'
;MKRTVLAGGLVILAVGTLAMAQMMPPDGGAVPAQEQDSFFGSIDAPEPELKELLEMQAGMSKAERQAEEDYLNLDLGPDVDVSGIERVPSANDNQPYRTCEKTPEMQANLRRHGDPGDRAYRDISGYLSVTNVIATKDCTCAGKVIPHEAVTMFEDRLRDRFAVEVLEPKHTSDLYNEYDRQLKIVTAMCGEY
;
A
#
# COMPACT_ATOMS: atom_id res chain seq x y z
N MET A 1 -43.30 9.41 -16.22
CA MET A 1 -41.91 9.90 -16.38
C MET A 1 -41.76 11.20 -15.61
N LYS A 2 -40.87 11.23 -14.61
CA LYS A 2 -40.21 12.40 -14.00
C LYS A 2 -39.56 11.95 -12.69
N ARG A 3 -38.25 11.74 -12.71
CA ARG A 3 -37.40 11.68 -11.52
C ARG A 3 -36.32 12.72 -11.73
N THR A 4 -36.32 13.73 -10.88
CA THR A 4 -35.28 14.76 -10.73
C THR A 4 -34.80 14.68 -9.30
N VAL A 5 -33.54 14.31 -9.11
CA VAL A 5 -32.76 14.51 -7.87
C VAL A 5 -31.32 14.71 -8.36
N LEU A 6 -30.89 15.96 -8.56
CA LEU A 6 -30.08 16.77 -7.64
C LEU A 6 -28.70 16.15 -7.35
N ALA A 7 -27.76 16.50 -8.23
CA ALA A 7 -26.33 16.39 -7.99
C ALA A 7 -25.90 17.47 -6.98
N GLY A 8 -25.59 17.06 -5.74
CA GLY A 8 -24.65 17.79 -4.89
C GLY A 8 -23.25 17.26 -5.21
N GLY A 9 -22.21 18.06 -5.40
CA GLY A 9 -21.90 19.31 -4.71
C GLY A 9 -20.48 19.12 -4.18
N LEU A 10 -19.49 19.31 -5.06
CA LEU A 10 -18.06 19.14 -4.81
C LEU A 10 -17.60 20.11 -3.70
N VAL A 11 -17.06 19.59 -2.60
CA VAL A 11 -16.44 20.40 -1.54
C VAL A 11 -14.93 20.41 -1.77
N ILE A 12 -14.41 21.57 -2.18
CA ILE A 12 -12.98 21.86 -2.25
C ILE A 12 -12.55 22.33 -0.86
N LEU A 13 -11.77 21.51 -0.15
CA LEU A 13 -11.10 21.93 1.08
C LEU A 13 -9.82 22.68 0.72
N ALA A 14 -9.89 24.01 0.79
CA ALA A 14 -8.73 24.88 0.87
C ALA A 14 -8.16 24.81 2.30
N VAL A 15 -6.94 24.29 2.46
CA VAL A 15 -6.19 24.44 3.71
C VAL A 15 -5.20 25.58 3.52
N GLY A 16 -5.45 26.64 4.29
CA GLY A 16 -4.71 27.89 4.27
C GLY A 16 -3.29 27.76 4.83
N THR A 17 -2.43 28.61 4.28
CA THR A 17 -1.04 28.84 4.66
C THR A 17 -0.92 29.50 6.05
N LEU A 18 -0.04 28.97 6.90
CA LEU A 18 0.58 29.71 7.99
C LEU A 18 2.07 29.87 7.71
N ALA A 19 2.46 31.12 7.49
CA ALA A 19 3.83 31.59 7.42
C ALA A 19 4.23 32.17 8.79
N MET A 20 5.47 31.92 9.23
CA MET A 20 6.40 32.78 10.02
C MET A 20 7.68 31.93 10.16
N ALA A 21 8.79 32.19 9.43
CA ALA A 21 9.87 33.14 9.76
C ALA A 21 10.39 32.88 11.21
N GLN A 22 11.67 32.69 11.58
CA GLN A 22 12.96 33.41 11.34
C GLN A 22 14.05 32.52 12.00
N MET A 23 15.29 32.35 11.53
CA MET A 23 16.50 33.13 11.93
C MET A 23 17.78 32.47 11.38
N MET A 24 18.79 33.32 11.14
CA MET A 24 20.10 33.13 10.48
C MET A 24 21.13 32.21 11.16
N PRO A 25 22.21 31.81 10.43
CA PRO A 25 23.41 31.11 10.94
C PRO A 25 24.43 32.11 11.54
N PRO A 26 25.56 31.67 12.15
CA PRO A 26 26.78 31.64 11.34
C PRO A 26 27.91 30.66 11.77
N ASP A 27 28.90 30.58 10.88
CA ASP A 27 30.33 30.39 11.10
C ASP A 27 30.94 29.02 11.47
N GLY A 28 31.71 28.50 10.51
CA GLY A 28 33.17 28.53 10.70
C GLY A 28 33.84 27.18 10.84
N GLY A 29 34.64 26.80 9.84
CA GLY A 29 35.68 25.77 10.01
C GLY A 29 35.98 24.96 8.76
N ALA A 30 36.69 25.57 7.81
CA ALA A 30 37.43 24.81 6.80
C ALA A 30 38.65 24.14 7.46
N VAL A 31 38.81 22.83 7.26
CA VAL A 31 40.04 22.06 7.45
C VAL A 31 40.03 20.86 6.49
N PRO A 32 41.19 20.36 6.06
CA PRO A 32 41.54 20.21 4.66
C PRO A 32 41.30 18.80 4.12
N ALA A 33 41.30 18.72 2.80
CA ALA A 33 41.29 17.49 2.02
C ALA A 33 42.37 16.50 2.50
N GLN A 34 41.93 15.33 2.93
CA GLN A 34 42.76 14.12 2.90
C GLN A 34 42.19 13.21 1.81
N GLU A 35 43.06 12.91 0.85
CA GLU A 35 42.90 11.90 -0.18
C GLU A 35 42.38 10.60 0.44
N GLN A 36 41.18 10.19 0.02
CA GLN A 36 40.78 8.79 0.06
C GLN A 36 40.71 8.32 -1.38
N ASP A 37 41.83 7.70 -1.75
CA ASP A 37 41.96 6.55 -2.62
C ASP A 37 40.74 6.27 -3.52
N SER A 38 40.92 6.67 -4.77
CA SER A 38 40.11 6.35 -5.93
C SER A 38 39.98 4.83 -6.09
N PHE A 39 38.90 4.26 -5.57
CA PHE A 39 38.39 2.94 -5.94
C PHE A 39 36.93 3.03 -6.42
N PHE A 40 36.68 3.87 -7.43
CA PHE A 40 35.58 3.62 -8.35
C PHE A 40 36.15 3.83 -9.75
N GLY A 41 36.43 2.72 -10.42
CA GLY A 41 36.73 2.72 -11.84
C GLY A 41 35.63 3.45 -12.59
N SER A 42 36.04 4.24 -13.57
CA SER A 42 35.19 4.91 -14.54
C SER A 42 34.09 3.98 -15.04
N ILE A 43 32.86 4.20 -14.56
CA ILE A 43 31.68 3.69 -15.22
C ILE A 43 31.35 4.73 -16.28
N ASP A 44 31.99 4.58 -17.45
CA ASP A 44 31.47 5.11 -18.70
C ASP A 44 30.16 4.35 -19.00
N ALA A 45 29.06 4.78 -18.37
CA ALA A 45 27.72 4.46 -18.79
C ALA A 45 27.14 5.68 -19.53
N PRO A 46 26.37 5.47 -20.61
CA PRO A 46 26.00 6.54 -21.52
C PRO A 46 25.11 7.57 -20.79
N GLU A 47 25.58 8.81 -20.73
CA GLU A 47 24.89 9.96 -20.14
C GLU A 47 23.44 10.21 -20.62
N PRO A 48 22.96 9.82 -21.83
CA PRO A 48 21.57 10.12 -22.20
C PRO A 48 20.52 9.38 -21.36
N GLU A 49 20.76 8.15 -20.89
CA GLU A 49 19.76 7.40 -20.12
C GLU A 49 19.63 7.91 -18.68
N LEU A 50 20.76 8.26 -18.05
CA LEU A 50 20.75 8.86 -16.72
C LEU A 50 20.17 10.27 -16.75
N LYS A 51 20.43 11.01 -17.82
CA LYS A 51 19.88 12.33 -18.05
C LYS A 51 18.39 12.29 -18.37
N GLU A 52 17.93 11.29 -19.11
CA GLU A 52 16.50 11.04 -19.37
C GLU A 52 15.77 10.65 -18.07
N LEU A 53 16.38 9.84 -17.20
CA LEU A 53 15.85 9.53 -15.86
C LEU A 53 15.78 10.77 -14.95
N LEU A 54 16.81 11.63 -14.98
CA LEU A 54 16.84 12.88 -14.21
C LEU A 54 15.87 13.93 -14.77
N GLU A 55 15.68 13.99 -16.08
CA GLU A 55 14.71 14.85 -16.76
C GLU A 55 13.27 14.37 -16.52
N MET A 56 13.04 13.05 -16.37
CA MET A 56 11.75 12.49 -15.91
C MET A 56 11.45 12.85 -14.45
N GLN A 57 12.46 12.85 -13.56
CA GLN A 57 12.29 13.33 -12.17
C GLN A 57 12.01 14.85 -12.09
N ALA A 58 12.50 15.63 -13.06
CA ALA A 58 12.22 17.07 -13.17
C ALA A 58 10.78 17.35 -13.62
N GLY A 59 10.07 16.37 -14.17
CA GLY A 59 8.66 16.46 -14.58
C GLY A 59 7.66 16.28 -13.44
N MET A 60 8.09 15.82 -12.27
CA MET A 60 7.18 15.58 -11.14
C MET A 60 6.71 16.90 -10.53
N SER A 61 5.39 17.04 -10.45
CA SER A 61 4.75 18.09 -9.67
C SER A 61 5.19 18.00 -8.21
N LYS A 62 5.08 19.11 -7.47
CA LYS A 62 5.40 19.15 -6.04
C LYS A 62 4.61 18.08 -5.25
N ALA A 63 3.38 17.78 -5.69
CA ALA A 63 2.54 16.74 -5.09
C ALA A 63 3.07 15.32 -5.36
N GLU A 64 3.56 15.04 -6.57
CA GLU A 64 4.15 13.74 -6.91
C GLU A 64 5.48 13.53 -6.20
N ARG A 65 6.33 14.56 -6.13
CA ARG A 65 7.58 14.50 -5.37
C ARG A 65 7.33 14.29 -3.88
N GLN A 66 6.31 14.96 -3.31
CA GLN A 66 5.94 14.73 -1.92
C GLN A 66 5.41 13.31 -1.71
N ALA A 67 4.59 12.78 -2.63
CA ALA A 67 4.09 11.42 -2.54
C ALA A 67 5.21 10.37 -2.65
N GLU A 68 6.21 10.63 -3.48
CA GLU A 68 7.41 9.80 -3.59
C GLU A 68 8.30 9.92 -2.34
N GLU A 69 8.55 11.14 -1.85
CA GLU A 69 9.30 11.35 -0.60
C GLU A 69 8.59 10.72 0.60
N ASP A 70 7.26 10.80 0.69
CA ASP A 70 6.46 10.13 1.73
C ASP A 70 6.57 8.60 1.60
N TYR A 71 6.57 8.07 0.38
CA TYR A 71 6.78 6.65 0.10
C TYR A 71 8.21 6.17 0.45
N LEU A 72 9.23 7.00 0.21
CA LEU A 72 10.63 6.67 0.52
C LEU A 72 10.98 6.87 1.99
N ASN A 73 10.31 7.79 2.69
CA ASN A 73 10.47 8.05 4.11
C ASN A 73 9.53 7.20 4.99
N LEU A 74 8.69 6.37 4.39
CA LEU A 74 7.96 5.33 5.09
C LEU A 74 8.99 4.41 5.75
N ASP A 75 9.01 4.39 7.09
CA ASP A 75 9.85 3.46 7.85
C ASP A 75 9.33 2.04 7.60
N LEU A 76 10.00 1.32 6.68
CA LEU A 76 9.64 -0.03 6.25
C LEU A 76 10.08 -1.12 7.25
N GLY A 77 10.32 -0.75 8.51
CA GLY A 77 10.56 -1.68 9.61
C GLY A 77 9.48 -2.78 9.72
N PRO A 78 9.77 -3.89 10.42
CA PRO A 78 8.81 -5.00 10.60
C PRO A 78 7.55 -4.60 11.39
N ASP A 79 7.59 -3.47 12.07
CA ASP A 79 6.46 -2.89 12.81
C ASP A 79 5.94 -1.66 12.09
N VAL A 80 4.69 -1.76 11.63
CA VAL A 80 3.94 -0.60 11.15
C VAL A 80 3.63 0.26 12.38
N ASP A 81 4.07 1.53 12.38
CA ASP A 81 3.67 2.49 13.41
C ASP A 81 2.16 2.76 13.29
N VAL A 82 1.41 2.29 14.27
CA VAL A 82 -0.05 2.47 14.34
C VAL A 82 -0.47 3.49 15.40
N SER A 83 0.49 4.19 16.04
CA SER A 83 0.22 5.13 17.14
C SER A 83 -0.67 6.30 16.73
N GLY A 84 -0.62 6.71 15.46
CA GLY A 84 -1.46 7.77 14.89
C GLY A 84 -2.79 7.29 14.28
N ILE A 85 -3.10 5.99 14.33
CA ILE A 85 -4.33 5.46 13.72
C ILE A 85 -5.50 5.64 14.68
N GLU A 86 -6.45 6.47 14.29
CA GLU A 86 -7.71 6.62 15.00
C GLU A 86 -8.71 5.52 14.66
N ARG A 87 -9.56 5.19 15.63
CA ARG A 87 -10.63 4.21 15.47
C ARG A 87 -11.73 4.78 14.58
N VAL A 88 -12.17 4.02 13.59
CA VAL A 88 -13.23 4.47 12.67
C VAL A 88 -14.62 4.24 13.25
N PRO A 89 -15.65 5.01 12.84
CA PRO A 89 -17.01 4.84 13.36
C PRO A 89 -17.56 3.41 13.23
N SER A 90 -17.29 2.71 12.11
CA SER A 90 -17.74 1.33 11.88
C SER A 90 -17.09 0.30 12.81
N ALA A 91 -16.05 0.67 13.57
CA ALA A 91 -15.42 -0.23 14.53
C ALA A 91 -16.39 -0.68 15.63
N ASN A 92 -17.44 0.11 15.91
CA ASN A 92 -18.49 -0.26 16.86
C ASN A 92 -19.38 -1.42 16.37
N ASP A 93 -19.47 -1.59 15.05
CA ASP A 93 -20.24 -2.65 14.39
C ASP A 93 -19.32 -3.78 13.88
N ASN A 94 -18.06 -3.80 14.33
CA ASN A 94 -17.06 -4.76 13.91
C ASN A 94 -17.47 -6.21 14.26
N GLN A 95 -17.27 -7.11 13.32
CA GLN A 95 -17.51 -8.54 13.45
C GLN A 95 -16.24 -9.29 13.04
N PRO A 96 -15.71 -10.24 13.85
CA PRO A 96 -14.51 -10.98 13.48
C PRO A 96 -14.63 -11.63 12.11
N TYR A 97 -13.57 -11.62 11.30
CA TYR A 97 -13.62 -12.08 9.90
C TYR A 97 -14.07 -13.54 9.77
N ARG A 98 -13.75 -14.35 10.78
CA ARG A 98 -14.19 -15.75 10.90
C ARG A 98 -15.71 -15.91 11.00
N THR A 99 -16.44 -14.90 11.51
CA THR A 99 -17.91 -14.93 11.63
C THR A 99 -18.62 -14.42 10.37
N CYS A 100 -17.89 -13.78 9.45
CA CYS A 100 -18.47 -13.28 8.21
C CYS A 100 -18.85 -14.42 7.26
N GLU A 101 -20.08 -14.37 6.77
CA GLU A 101 -20.60 -15.29 5.76
C GLU A 101 -19.83 -15.09 4.44
N LYS A 102 -19.31 -16.19 3.91
CA LYS A 102 -18.55 -16.24 2.66
C LYS A 102 -19.34 -17.03 1.65
N THR A 103 -19.23 -16.66 0.37
CA THR A 103 -19.91 -17.40 -0.69
C THR A 103 -19.46 -18.87 -0.71
N PRO A 104 -20.30 -19.80 -1.20
CA PRO A 104 -19.93 -21.21 -1.30
C PRO A 104 -18.61 -21.46 -2.02
N GLU A 105 -18.33 -20.70 -3.09
CA GLU A 105 -17.11 -20.78 -3.90
C GLU A 105 -15.88 -20.35 -3.08
N MET A 106 -15.99 -19.24 -2.34
CA MET A 106 -14.92 -18.82 -1.44
C MET A 106 -14.66 -19.87 -0.36
N GLN A 107 -15.72 -20.39 0.28
CA GLN A 107 -15.58 -21.42 1.30
C GLN A 107 -14.90 -22.68 0.75
N ALA A 108 -15.25 -23.08 -0.47
CA ALA A 108 -14.63 -24.23 -1.12
C ALA A 108 -13.13 -24.01 -1.33
N ASN A 109 -12.71 -22.85 -1.83
CA ASN A 109 -11.29 -22.56 -2.09
C ASN A 109 -10.48 -22.34 -0.80
N LEU A 110 -11.03 -21.63 0.19
CA LEU A 110 -10.32 -21.37 1.46
C LEU A 110 -10.05 -22.65 2.28
N ARG A 111 -10.94 -23.65 2.16
CA ARG A 111 -10.84 -24.95 2.85
C ARG A 111 -9.95 -25.97 2.12
N ARG A 112 -9.51 -25.70 0.89
CA ARG A 112 -8.59 -26.61 0.19
C ARG A 112 -7.20 -26.54 0.78
N HIS A 113 -6.56 -27.69 0.94
CA HIS A 113 -5.21 -27.78 1.47
C HIS A 113 -4.46 -28.86 0.68
N GLY A 114 -3.17 -28.63 0.47
CA GLY A 114 -2.26 -29.63 -0.09
C GLY A 114 -1.77 -29.30 -1.49
N ASP A 115 -2.53 -28.52 -2.28
CA ASP A 115 -2.11 -28.15 -3.63
C ASP A 115 -1.36 -26.80 -3.64
N PRO A 116 -0.35 -26.62 -4.53
CA PRO A 116 0.46 -25.40 -4.57
C PRO A 116 -0.37 -24.11 -4.74
N GLY A 117 -1.47 -24.16 -5.50
CA GLY A 117 -2.38 -23.02 -5.72
C GLY A 117 -3.30 -22.69 -4.54
N ASP A 118 -3.56 -23.62 -3.64
CA ASP A 118 -4.49 -23.41 -2.51
C ASP A 118 -3.98 -22.33 -1.54
N ARG A 119 -2.65 -22.23 -1.39
CA ARG A 119 -2.03 -21.17 -0.59
C ARG A 119 -2.17 -19.81 -1.26
N ALA A 120 -1.96 -19.73 -2.57
CA ALA A 120 -2.06 -18.48 -3.30
C ALA A 120 -3.44 -17.85 -3.16
N TYR A 121 -4.52 -18.63 -3.28
CA TYR A 121 -5.88 -18.13 -3.09
C TYR A 121 -6.08 -17.50 -1.69
N ARG A 122 -5.56 -18.13 -0.63
CA ARG A 122 -5.65 -17.60 0.74
C ARG A 122 -4.86 -16.31 0.91
N ASP A 123 -3.63 -16.27 0.41
CA ASP A 123 -2.76 -15.09 0.53
C ASP A 123 -3.40 -13.89 -0.21
N ILE A 124 -3.90 -14.11 -1.42
CA ILE A 124 -4.58 -13.07 -2.22
C ILE A 124 -5.88 -12.64 -1.53
N SER A 125 -6.72 -13.59 -1.10
CA SER A 125 -7.98 -13.26 -0.44
C SER A 125 -7.74 -12.48 0.86
N GLY A 126 -6.73 -12.83 1.65
CA GLY A 126 -6.37 -12.12 2.87
C GLY A 126 -5.92 -10.70 2.57
N TYR A 127 -4.97 -10.54 1.64
CA TYR A 127 -4.44 -9.25 1.20
C TYR A 127 -5.57 -8.32 0.71
N LEU A 128 -6.38 -8.76 -0.25
CA LEU A 128 -7.48 -7.95 -0.80
C LEU A 128 -8.48 -7.53 0.28
N SER A 129 -8.73 -8.41 1.25
CA SER A 129 -9.67 -8.20 2.35
C SER A 129 -9.20 -7.06 3.27
N VAL A 130 -7.97 -7.10 3.76
CA VAL A 130 -7.43 -6.03 4.61
C VAL A 130 -7.22 -4.72 3.84
N THR A 131 -6.80 -4.80 2.57
CA THR A 131 -6.69 -3.62 1.69
C THR A 131 -8.05 -2.93 1.53
N ASN A 132 -9.13 -3.70 1.31
CA ASN A 132 -10.46 -3.13 1.13
C ASN A 132 -10.98 -2.46 2.42
N VAL A 133 -10.76 -3.06 3.58
CA VAL A 133 -11.12 -2.46 4.88
C VAL A 133 -10.38 -1.15 5.09
N ILE A 134 -9.08 -1.10 4.79
CA ILE A 134 -8.28 0.14 4.90
C ILE A 134 -8.82 1.21 3.97
N ALA A 135 -9.14 0.85 2.72
CA ALA A 135 -9.60 1.79 1.69
C ALA A 135 -11.00 2.33 1.96
N THR A 136 -11.92 1.46 2.39
CA THR A 136 -13.33 1.82 2.62
C THR A 136 -13.60 2.31 4.04
N LYS A 137 -12.67 2.06 4.97
CA LYS A 137 -12.83 2.29 6.41
C LYS A 137 -14.05 1.55 6.98
N ASP A 138 -14.47 0.44 6.36
CA ASP A 138 -15.60 -0.37 6.80
C ASP A 138 -15.11 -1.63 7.53
N CYS A 139 -15.30 -1.66 8.85
CA CYS A 139 -14.93 -2.78 9.71
C CYS A 139 -15.98 -3.90 9.77
N THR A 140 -17.13 -3.76 9.08
CA THR A 140 -18.18 -4.78 9.07
C THR A 140 -17.83 -5.92 8.08
N CYS A 141 -18.63 -6.98 8.05
CA CYS A 141 -18.45 -8.04 7.07
C CYS A 141 -18.55 -7.56 5.60
N ALA A 142 -19.24 -6.45 5.33
CA ALA A 142 -19.32 -5.89 3.99
C ALA A 142 -17.96 -5.35 3.51
N GLY A 143 -17.19 -4.72 4.40
CA GLY A 143 -15.83 -4.28 4.12
C GLY A 143 -14.81 -5.42 4.09
N LYS A 144 -15.01 -6.48 4.87
CA LYS A 144 -14.04 -7.59 4.97
C LYS A 144 -14.20 -8.65 3.88
N VAL A 145 -15.41 -8.98 3.46
CA VAL A 145 -15.63 -10.08 2.50
C VAL A 145 -15.42 -9.60 1.08
N ILE A 146 -14.40 -10.16 0.42
CA ILE A 146 -14.10 -9.90 -0.99
C ILE A 146 -14.81 -10.94 -1.86
N PRO A 147 -15.51 -10.55 -2.94
CA PRO A 147 -16.17 -11.53 -3.80
C PRO A 147 -15.14 -12.47 -4.45
N HIS A 148 -15.52 -13.75 -4.61
CA HIS A 148 -14.68 -14.78 -5.24
C HIS A 148 -14.08 -14.31 -6.57
N GLU A 149 -14.88 -13.68 -7.41
CA GLU A 149 -14.47 -13.19 -8.74
C GLU A 149 -13.32 -12.17 -8.67
N ALA A 150 -13.28 -11.31 -7.65
CA ALA A 150 -12.18 -10.37 -7.47
C ALA A 150 -10.87 -11.10 -7.09
N VAL A 151 -10.96 -12.17 -6.30
CA VAL A 151 -9.81 -13.01 -5.96
C VAL A 151 -9.30 -13.73 -7.21
N THR A 152 -10.19 -14.36 -8.00
CA THR A 152 -9.78 -15.08 -9.22
C THR A 152 -9.20 -14.15 -10.28
N MET A 153 -9.80 -12.97 -10.49
CA MET A 153 -9.25 -11.97 -11.41
C MET A 153 -7.86 -11.49 -10.98
N PHE A 154 -7.61 -11.38 -9.67
CA PHE A 154 -6.28 -11.01 -9.17
C PHE A 154 -5.29 -12.16 -9.36
N GLU A 155 -5.73 -13.39 -9.09
CA GLU A 155 -4.95 -14.61 -9.30
C GLU A 155 -4.52 -14.78 -10.76
N ASP A 156 -5.43 -14.58 -11.72
CA ASP A 156 -5.14 -14.66 -13.15
C ASP A 156 -4.08 -13.62 -13.56
N ARG A 157 -4.19 -12.38 -13.07
CA ARG A 157 -3.16 -11.35 -13.33
C ARG A 157 -1.79 -11.69 -12.76
N LEU A 158 -1.73 -12.37 -11.61
CA LEU A 158 -0.45 -12.83 -11.06
C LEU A 158 0.14 -13.95 -11.92
N ARG A 159 -0.68 -14.91 -12.37
CA ARG A 159 -0.25 -15.98 -13.28
C ARG A 159 0.33 -15.40 -14.57
N ASP A 160 -0.35 -14.43 -15.16
CA ASP A 160 0.12 -13.72 -16.35
C ASP A 160 1.45 -12.98 -16.09
N ARG A 161 1.54 -12.25 -14.97
CA ARG A 161 2.76 -11.50 -14.60
C ARG A 161 3.98 -12.41 -14.44
N PHE A 162 3.81 -13.56 -13.80
CA PHE A 162 4.90 -14.50 -13.55
C PHE A 162 5.09 -15.52 -14.66
N ALA A 163 4.21 -15.52 -15.67
CA ALA A 163 4.17 -16.49 -16.76
C ALA A 163 4.12 -17.95 -16.25
N VAL A 164 3.23 -18.23 -15.29
CA VAL A 164 3.05 -19.55 -14.67
C VAL A 164 1.59 -20.00 -14.68
N GLU A 165 1.36 -21.31 -14.84
CA GLU A 165 0.01 -21.89 -14.73
C GLU A 165 -0.45 -22.06 -13.28
N VAL A 166 0.49 -22.29 -12.36
CA VAL A 166 0.21 -22.49 -10.93
C VAL A 166 1.04 -21.52 -10.11
N LEU A 167 0.37 -20.78 -9.23
CA LEU A 167 1.04 -19.91 -8.28
C LEU A 167 1.62 -20.75 -7.14
N GLU A 168 2.93 -20.64 -6.94
CA GLU A 168 3.63 -21.20 -5.78
C GLU A 168 3.73 -20.17 -4.66
N PRO A 169 4.02 -20.59 -3.41
CA PRO A 169 4.16 -19.66 -2.28
C PRO A 169 5.14 -18.51 -2.50
N LYS A 170 6.19 -18.72 -3.32
CA LYS A 170 7.17 -17.67 -3.67
C LYS A 170 6.58 -16.55 -4.54
N HIS A 171 5.48 -16.78 -5.24
CA HIS A 171 4.81 -15.77 -6.06
C HIS A 171 3.86 -14.89 -5.24
N THR A 172 3.43 -15.35 -4.06
CA THR A 172 2.49 -14.65 -3.17
C THR A 172 3.08 -14.26 -1.82
N SER A 173 4.36 -14.56 -1.57
CA SER A 173 5.02 -14.25 -0.29
C SER A 173 4.96 -12.77 0.06
N ASP A 174 5.13 -11.89 -0.93
CA ASP A 174 5.10 -10.45 -0.72
C ASP A 174 3.68 -9.96 -0.39
N LEU A 175 2.66 -10.58 -0.96
CA LEU A 175 1.26 -10.30 -0.62
C LEU A 175 0.94 -10.73 0.81
N TYR A 176 1.47 -11.87 1.24
CA TYR A 176 1.32 -12.34 2.61
C TYR A 176 2.03 -11.41 3.61
N ASN A 177 3.25 -10.97 3.30
CA ASN A 177 3.99 -10.02 4.14
C ASN A 177 3.25 -8.68 4.24
N GLU A 178 2.69 -8.20 3.13
CA GLU A 178 1.91 -6.97 3.10
C GLU A 178 0.56 -7.12 3.83
N TYR A 179 -0.09 -8.29 3.71
CA TYR A 179 -1.26 -8.63 4.52
C TYR A 179 -0.95 -8.54 6.01
N ASP A 180 0.15 -9.14 6.49
CA ASP A 180 0.53 -9.10 7.91
C ASP A 180 0.79 -7.66 8.39
N ARG A 181 1.35 -6.79 7.54
CA ARG A 181 1.52 -5.36 7.81
C ARG A 181 0.17 -4.64 7.89
N GLN A 182 -0.68 -4.78 6.88
CA GLN A 182 -1.99 -4.15 6.80
C GLN A 182 -2.93 -4.62 7.90
N LEU A 183 -2.80 -5.87 8.36
CA LEU A 183 -3.58 -6.40 9.47
C LEU A 183 -3.32 -5.62 10.77
N LYS A 184 -2.09 -5.11 11.00
CA LYS A 184 -1.79 -4.24 12.16
C LYS A 184 -2.58 -2.92 12.08
N ILE A 185 -2.62 -2.32 10.89
CA ILE A 185 -3.39 -1.09 10.60
C ILE A 185 -4.88 -1.33 10.85
N VAL A 186 -5.42 -2.41 10.26
CA VAL A 186 -6.84 -2.78 10.45
C VAL A 186 -7.14 -3.06 11.92
N THR A 187 -6.23 -3.73 12.64
CA THR A 187 -6.41 -4.01 14.07
C THR A 187 -6.48 -2.74 14.90
N ALA A 188 -5.60 -1.77 14.64
CA ALA A 188 -5.65 -0.47 15.30
C ALA A 188 -6.94 0.30 14.97
N MET A 189 -7.36 0.25 13.71
CA MET A 189 -8.52 0.98 13.20
C MET A 189 -9.87 0.37 13.63
N CYS A 190 -9.98 -0.96 13.66
CA CYS A 190 -11.23 -1.71 13.85
C CYS A 190 -11.32 -2.48 15.17
N GLY A 191 -10.19 -2.80 15.82
CA GLY A 191 -10.11 -3.82 16.87
C GLY A 191 -9.85 -5.22 16.30
N GLU A 192 -10.30 -6.28 16.98
CA GLU A 192 -10.12 -7.67 16.52
C GLU A 192 -10.59 -7.86 15.06
N TYR A 193 -9.72 -8.41 14.21
CA TYR A 193 -10.04 -8.64 12.80
C TYR A 193 -10.98 -9.81 12.58
#